data_AF-G7IDQ7-F1
#
_entry.id   AF-G7IDQ7-F1
#
_cell.length_a   1.000
_cell.length_b   1.000
_cell.length_c   1.000
_cell.angle_alpha   90.00
_cell.angle_beta   90.00
_cell.angle_gamma   90.00
#
_symmetry.space_group_name_H-M   'P 1'
#
loop_
_entity.id
_entity.type
_entity.pdbx_description
1 polymer ?
#
loop_
_entity_poly.entity_id
_entity_poly.type
_entity_poly.pdbx_seq_one_letter_code
_entity_poly.pdbx_strand_id
1 'polypeptide(L)'
;MPIFKAYGDSSFKDCKQASEEAIANVIKNLQGKLFSDSESIQVRAEAAVLLKQLDFPVNNLKTKLLEKLEQSITDIQLSPEEINNGSGDLSPSASSHKAATHEFMEAVRALLVIFPDSEKQLVKFAQDLVTKNFATAEEYVKTRIHPEDLLGVLRVVWDDVLLIDEVLPEAALSNHSLEAANVVVKLYVRSAFSHLLQDISDSFLQVLKKDGAEQYSLEAVLDSSTKAVLQGGMNVLLGFRKILDDDSGILVRQRELFVDLVQEGFQTFFKQLEDQFLLFSGRNNSSAIQLHGLAEGAIDEKAFPGLVLVLAQLSAFIEQTVIPKITEEIAASFSGGSVRGYESRPAFAPGEICRKFRSAGEKFLHLYINMRTQRISLILKKRFTTPNWVKHKEPREVHMFVDFFLQELEVIHNEVKQILPQGIRKHRRTDSNGSSVSSRSNPLREEKLGRSNTQRARSQLLETHLAKLFKQKVEIFTKIEYTQESVVTTIVKFCLKSVQEFVRLQTFNRSGFQQIQLDIQFLRTPIREIVEDEAAVDFLLDEVIVATAERCLDPIPLEPPILDKLVQAKLAKTKEQNTTISS
;
A
#
# COMPACT_ATOMS: atom_id res chain seq x y z
N MET A 1 69.27 30.62 21.37
CA MET A 1 68.69 31.68 22.24
C MET A 1 69.17 33.07 21.80
N PRO A 2 68.31 34.11 21.79
CA PRO A 2 68.68 35.47 21.36
C PRO A 2 69.70 36.17 22.29
N ILE A 3 69.59 35.95 23.60
CA ILE A 3 70.42 36.65 24.61
C ILE A 3 71.90 36.29 24.48
N PHE A 4 72.23 35.00 24.33
CA PHE A 4 73.62 34.56 24.11
C PHE A 4 74.18 35.00 22.74
N LYS A 5 73.33 35.17 21.72
CA LYS A 5 73.73 35.78 20.44
C LYS A 5 74.05 37.28 20.56
N ALA A 6 73.53 37.97 21.59
CA ALA A 6 73.72 39.41 21.80
C ALA A 6 74.88 39.76 22.77
N TYR A 7 75.13 38.93 23.78
CA TYR A 7 76.07 39.23 24.87
C TYR A 7 77.34 38.35 24.93
N GLY A 8 77.47 37.36 24.04
CA GLY A 8 78.70 36.56 23.89
C GLY A 8 78.87 35.41 24.89
N ASP A 9 79.67 34.42 24.49
CA ASP A 9 79.74 33.10 25.15
C ASP A 9 80.56 33.05 26.46
N SER A 10 81.32 34.10 26.79
CA SER A 10 82.31 34.05 27.88
C SER A 10 81.74 34.36 29.27
N SER A 11 80.85 35.36 29.40
CA SER A 11 80.36 35.84 30.71
C SER A 11 79.25 35.00 31.34
N PHE A 12 78.64 34.08 30.58
CA PHE A 12 77.48 33.30 31.00
C PHE A 12 77.63 31.79 30.73
N LYS A 13 78.87 31.29 30.73
CA LYS A 13 79.18 29.91 30.28
C LYS A 13 78.41 28.84 31.07
N ASP A 14 78.32 28.99 32.40
CA ASP A 14 77.58 28.05 33.26
C ASP A 14 76.07 28.16 33.05
N CYS A 15 75.53 29.37 32.84
CA CYS A 15 74.13 29.57 32.47
C CYS A 15 73.80 29.01 31.08
N LYS A 16 74.75 29.08 30.13
CA LYS A 16 74.62 28.48 28.81
C LYS A 16 74.54 26.96 28.93
N GLN A 17 75.49 26.32 29.62
CA GLN A 17 75.48 24.88 29.85
C GLN A 17 74.19 24.43 30.57
N ALA A 18 73.79 25.10 31.65
CA ALA A 18 72.54 24.80 32.35
C ALA A 18 71.30 24.97 31.45
N SER A 19 71.30 25.96 30.55
CA SER A 19 70.21 26.14 29.57
C SER A 19 70.20 25.06 28.49
N GLU A 20 71.37 24.59 28.03
CA GLU A 20 71.51 23.52 27.04
C GLU A 20 71.08 22.17 27.65
N GLU A 21 71.45 21.89 28.90
CA GLU A 21 70.99 20.72 29.66
C GLU A 21 69.47 20.76 29.93
N ALA A 22 68.92 21.93 30.26
CA ALA A 22 67.48 22.11 30.40
C ALA A 22 66.73 21.88 29.07
N ILE A 23 67.23 22.43 27.96
CA ILE A 23 66.67 22.23 26.61
C ILE A 23 66.76 20.75 26.21
N ALA A 24 67.87 20.07 26.48
CA ALA A 24 68.02 18.64 26.20
C ALA A 24 67.02 17.77 26.98
N ASN A 25 66.78 18.09 28.26
CA ASN A 25 65.76 17.43 29.08
C ASN A 25 64.32 17.73 28.58
N VAL A 26 64.05 18.96 28.14
CA VAL A 26 62.75 19.33 27.52
C VAL A 26 62.54 18.55 26.22
N ILE A 27 63.53 18.50 25.32
CA ILE A 27 63.47 17.72 24.07
C ILE A 27 63.22 16.25 24.36
N LYS A 28 63.92 15.67 25.35
CA LYS A 28 63.74 14.26 25.75
C LYS A 28 62.32 13.99 26.30
N ASN A 29 61.77 14.90 27.09
CA ASN A 29 60.40 14.78 27.61
C ASN A 29 59.35 14.95 26.50
N LEU A 30 59.55 15.90 25.57
CA LEU A 30 58.66 16.11 24.42
C LEU A 30 58.69 14.91 23.46
N GLN A 31 59.86 14.32 23.21
CA GLN A 31 59.97 13.06 22.48
C GLN A 31 59.27 11.90 23.22
N GLY A 32 59.42 11.81 24.54
CA GLY A 32 58.71 10.82 25.36
C GLY A 32 57.20 10.92 25.22
N LYS A 33 56.64 12.14 25.24
CA LYS A 33 55.21 12.39 24.99
C LYS A 33 54.78 12.07 23.56
N LEU A 34 55.60 12.42 22.57
CA LEU A 34 55.32 12.18 21.15
C LEU A 34 55.22 10.68 20.82
N PHE A 35 56.03 9.84 21.46
CA PHE A 35 56.07 8.39 21.23
C PHE A 35 55.28 7.56 22.25
N SER A 36 54.63 8.18 23.24
CA SER A 36 53.81 7.43 24.20
C SER A 36 52.45 7.12 23.59
N ASP A 37 52.13 5.83 23.43
CA ASP A 37 50.81 5.39 22.98
C ASP A 37 49.68 5.74 23.98
N SER A 38 50.00 6.15 25.20
CA SER A 38 49.04 6.57 26.24
C SER A 38 48.60 8.04 26.19
N GLU A 39 49.32 8.90 25.46
CA GLU A 39 49.06 10.35 25.41
C GLU A 39 48.07 10.68 24.29
N SER A 40 47.20 11.68 24.45
CA SER A 40 46.21 12.03 23.42
C SER A 40 46.86 12.60 22.15
N ILE A 41 46.12 12.59 21.04
CA ILE A 41 46.64 13.02 19.74
C ILE A 41 46.97 14.52 19.76
N GLN A 42 46.16 15.32 20.47
CA GLN A 42 46.45 16.72 20.76
C GLN A 42 47.79 16.90 21.47
N VAL A 43 48.06 16.18 22.56
CA VAL A 43 49.32 16.29 23.32
C VAL A 43 50.53 15.91 22.47
N ARG A 44 50.40 14.92 21.59
CA ARG A 44 51.46 14.55 20.62
C ARG A 44 51.68 15.65 19.58
N ALA A 45 50.61 16.24 19.07
CA ALA A 45 50.69 17.29 18.05
C ALA A 45 51.27 18.60 18.63
N GLU A 46 50.86 19.01 19.83
CA GLU A 46 51.45 20.12 20.58
C GLU A 46 52.95 19.87 20.88
N ALA A 47 53.31 18.66 21.29
CA ALA A 47 54.71 18.29 21.50
C ALA A 47 55.55 18.41 20.21
N ALA A 48 54.97 18.08 19.05
CA ALA A 48 55.62 18.27 17.76
C ALA A 48 55.75 19.76 17.34
N VAL A 49 54.77 20.62 17.68
CA VAL A 49 54.89 22.08 17.50
C VAL A 49 56.03 22.63 18.36
N LEU A 50 56.09 22.25 19.63
CA LEU A 50 57.15 22.68 20.55
C LEU A 50 58.55 22.19 20.11
N LEU A 51 58.66 20.96 19.58
CA LEU A 51 59.91 20.46 18.99
C LEU A 51 60.33 21.28 17.75
N LYS A 52 59.39 21.70 16.90
CA LYS A 52 59.68 22.59 15.76
C LYS A 52 60.16 23.97 16.21
N GLN A 53 59.60 24.53 17.28
CA GLN A 53 60.04 25.81 17.87
C GLN A 53 61.46 25.74 18.48
N LEU A 54 61.96 24.54 18.76
CA LEU A 54 63.30 24.27 19.29
C LEU A 54 64.33 23.91 18.18
N ASP A 55 64.03 24.18 16.91
CA ASP A 55 64.84 23.83 15.73
C ASP A 55 65.17 22.32 15.59
N PHE A 56 64.35 21.43 16.19
CA PHE A 56 64.53 19.99 16.06
C PHE A 56 64.09 19.49 14.66
N PRO A 57 64.81 18.56 14.00
CA PRO A 57 64.45 18.08 12.66
C PRO A 57 63.23 17.15 12.68
N VAL A 58 62.03 17.73 12.62
CA VAL A 58 60.74 17.00 12.71
C VAL A 58 60.39 16.21 11.44
N ASN A 59 61.05 16.44 10.30
CA ASN A 59 60.69 15.83 9.01
C ASN A 59 60.69 14.29 9.00
N ASN A 60 61.57 13.65 9.79
CA ASN A 60 61.61 12.18 9.93
C ASN A 60 60.44 11.60 10.75
N LEU A 61 59.58 12.45 11.31
CA LEU A 61 58.44 12.08 12.17
C LEU A 61 57.08 12.26 11.46
N LYS A 62 57.06 12.95 10.30
CA LYS A 62 55.84 13.21 9.50
C LYS A 62 55.05 11.93 9.20
N THR A 63 55.71 10.87 8.73
CA THR A 63 55.04 9.62 8.34
C THR A 63 54.37 8.92 9.53
N LYS A 64 55.06 8.81 10.67
CA LYS A 64 54.52 8.16 11.87
C LYS A 64 53.34 8.92 12.49
N LEU A 65 53.36 10.25 12.43
CA LEU A 65 52.25 11.07 12.92
C LEU A 65 51.02 10.96 12.01
N LEU A 66 51.21 10.94 10.70
CA LEU A 66 50.12 10.73 9.74
C LEU A 66 49.52 9.31 9.85
N GLU A 67 50.35 8.27 10.03
CA GLU A 67 49.90 6.89 10.25
C GLU A 67 49.06 6.74 11.54
N LYS A 68 49.46 7.42 12.63
CA LYS A 68 48.66 7.45 13.88
C LYS A 68 47.37 8.27 13.74
N LEU A 69 47.38 9.33 12.91
CA LEU A 69 46.18 10.10 12.59
C LEU A 69 45.19 9.27 11.76
N GLU A 70 45.68 8.52 10.76
CA GLU A 70 44.88 7.57 9.96
C GLU A 70 44.27 6.47 10.83
N GLN A 71 45.04 5.94 11.79
CA GLN A 71 44.54 4.97 12.76
C GLN A 71 43.40 5.55 13.62
N SER A 72 43.50 6.80 14.07
CA SER A 72 42.44 7.45 14.87
C SER A 72 41.13 7.69 14.10
N ILE A 73 41.17 7.84 12.77
CA ILE A 73 39.95 7.89 11.94
C ILE A 73 39.20 6.55 12.00
N THR A 74 39.90 5.45 12.24
CA THR A 74 39.27 4.14 12.43
C THR A 74 38.56 4.06 13.79
N ASP A 75 39.13 4.70 14.82
CA ASP A 75 38.63 4.71 16.19
C ASP A 75 37.44 5.69 16.40
N ILE A 76 37.35 6.78 15.64
CA ILE A 76 36.18 7.68 15.65
C ILE A 76 34.98 6.92 15.06
N GLN A 77 34.04 6.49 15.90
CA GLN A 77 32.82 5.79 15.49
C GLN A 77 31.58 6.60 15.88
N LEU A 78 30.75 6.88 14.89
CA LEU A 78 29.46 7.55 15.08
C LEU A 78 28.43 6.50 15.52
N SER A 79 27.98 6.55 16.78
CA SER A 79 26.99 5.60 17.36
C SER A 79 25.56 6.17 17.26
N PRO A 80 24.73 5.77 16.27
CA PRO A 80 23.46 6.44 16.01
C PRO A 80 22.42 6.27 17.13
N GLU A 81 22.48 5.13 17.84
CA GLU A 81 21.53 4.77 18.91
C GLU A 81 21.69 5.63 20.17
N GLU A 82 22.85 6.26 20.38
CA GLU A 82 23.19 6.96 21.64
C GLU A 82 23.01 8.48 21.54
N ILE A 83 22.89 9.02 20.33
CA ILE A 83 22.60 10.44 20.04
C ILE A 83 21.22 10.86 20.57
N ASN A 84 20.34 9.88 20.83
CA ASN A 84 18.90 10.09 20.99
C ASN A 84 18.39 10.06 22.45
N ASN A 85 19.26 9.92 23.46
CA ASN A 85 18.86 10.05 24.87
C ASN A 85 18.64 11.52 25.25
N GLY A 86 17.57 12.11 24.72
CA GLY A 86 17.19 13.50 24.91
C GLY A 86 16.65 13.80 26.31
N SER A 87 17.55 14.02 27.28
CA SER A 87 17.19 14.53 28.60
C SER A 87 18.11 15.66 29.09
N GLY A 88 18.31 16.69 28.26
CA GLY A 88 18.90 17.99 28.65
C GLY A 88 20.41 18.00 28.92
N ASP A 89 20.98 16.87 29.34
CA ASP A 89 22.41 16.64 29.50
C ASP A 89 22.95 15.80 28.35
N LEU A 90 24.15 16.14 27.88
CA LEU A 90 24.86 15.43 26.82
C LEU A 90 25.11 13.97 27.25
N SER A 91 24.66 13.01 26.43
CA SER A 91 25.09 11.60 26.57
C SER A 91 26.63 11.54 26.53
N PRO A 92 27.28 10.81 27.46
CA PRO A 92 28.74 10.79 27.56
C PRO A 92 29.44 10.27 26.30
N SER A 93 28.76 9.51 25.43
CA SER A 93 29.30 9.06 24.14
C SER A 93 29.10 10.05 22.99
N ALA A 94 28.01 10.83 22.97
CA ALA A 94 27.86 11.94 22.03
C ALA A 94 28.92 13.04 22.28
N SER A 95 29.26 13.28 23.55
CA SER A 95 30.46 14.07 23.90
C SER A 95 31.76 13.37 23.54
N SER A 96 31.83 12.03 23.53
CA SER A 96 33.02 11.27 23.12
C SER A 96 33.30 11.42 21.62
N HIS A 97 32.29 11.27 20.75
CA HIS A 97 32.45 11.50 19.30
C HIS A 97 32.88 12.95 19.03
N LYS A 98 32.19 13.93 19.64
CA LYS A 98 32.51 15.35 19.47
C LYS A 98 33.90 15.72 20.01
N ALA A 99 34.32 15.12 21.12
CA ALA A 99 35.66 15.29 21.67
C ALA A 99 36.73 14.65 20.78
N ALA A 100 36.50 13.43 20.27
CA ALA A 100 37.43 12.75 19.38
C ALA A 100 37.59 13.49 18.02
N THR A 101 36.49 14.01 17.45
CA THR A 101 36.55 14.89 16.28
C THR A 101 37.32 16.18 16.59
N HIS A 102 37.08 16.81 17.75
CA HIS A 102 37.82 18.02 18.15
C HIS A 102 39.33 17.75 18.37
N GLU A 103 39.70 16.63 19.02
CA GLU A 103 41.10 16.22 19.18
C GLU A 103 41.78 15.95 17.82
N PHE A 104 41.06 15.30 16.90
CA PHE A 104 41.51 15.11 15.52
C PHE A 104 41.72 16.47 14.82
N MET A 105 40.81 17.42 14.99
CA MET A 105 40.93 18.75 14.37
C MET A 105 42.08 19.58 14.92
N GLU A 106 42.32 19.57 16.23
CA GLU A 106 43.49 20.24 16.82
C GLU A 106 44.81 19.57 16.39
N ALA A 107 44.81 18.23 16.22
CA ALA A 107 45.93 17.53 15.63
C ALA A 107 46.18 17.93 14.15
N VAL A 108 45.12 18.11 13.36
CA VAL A 108 45.21 18.63 11.98
C VAL A 108 45.73 20.07 11.96
N ARG A 109 45.20 20.98 12.80
CA ARG A 109 45.71 22.37 12.94
C ARG A 109 47.21 22.38 13.23
N ALA A 110 47.65 21.60 14.21
CA ALA A 110 49.06 21.49 14.58
C ALA A 110 49.91 20.88 13.44
N LEU A 111 49.44 19.83 12.75
CA LEU A 111 50.17 19.23 11.64
C LEU A 111 50.33 20.16 10.43
N LEU A 112 49.36 21.04 10.14
CA LEU A 112 49.49 22.09 9.11
C LEU A 112 50.60 23.10 9.48
N VAL A 113 50.65 23.54 10.74
CA VAL A 113 51.69 24.45 11.25
C VAL A 113 53.08 23.80 11.20
N ILE A 114 53.17 22.49 11.43
CA ILE A 114 54.45 21.76 11.40
C ILE A 114 54.87 21.45 9.96
N PHE A 115 53.95 20.99 9.10
CA PHE A 115 54.23 20.44 7.76
C PHE A 115 53.25 20.98 6.70
N PRO A 116 53.52 22.15 6.09
CA PRO A 116 52.68 22.70 5.02
C PRO A 116 52.47 21.72 3.85
N ASP A 117 53.52 20.98 3.46
CA ASP A 117 53.49 19.98 2.37
C ASP A 117 52.63 18.73 2.68
N SER A 118 51.89 18.71 3.80
CA SER A 118 50.95 17.63 4.17
C SER A 118 49.51 17.92 3.75
N GLU A 119 49.20 19.19 3.40
CA GLU A 119 48.06 19.68 2.60
C GLU A 119 47.11 18.56 2.13
N LYS A 120 47.49 17.90 1.04
CA LYS A 120 46.67 16.95 0.28
C LYS A 120 46.36 15.66 1.02
N GLN A 121 47.22 15.24 1.95
CA GLN A 121 47.02 14.03 2.73
C GLN A 121 46.01 14.29 3.85
N LEU A 122 46.08 15.47 4.50
CA LEU A 122 45.12 15.87 5.52
C LEU A 122 43.72 16.11 4.92
N VAL A 123 43.63 16.72 3.74
CA VAL A 123 42.37 16.82 2.97
C VAL A 123 41.77 15.45 2.66
N LYS A 124 42.58 14.47 2.24
CA LYS A 124 42.10 13.10 1.98
C LYS A 124 41.57 12.46 3.27
N PHE A 125 42.30 12.56 4.38
CA PHE A 125 41.88 12.03 5.68
C PHE A 125 40.57 12.65 6.18
N ALA A 126 40.37 13.95 5.98
CA ALA A 126 39.11 14.62 6.26
C ALA A 126 37.95 14.09 5.40
N GLN A 127 38.17 13.89 4.10
CA GLN A 127 37.18 13.29 3.19
C GLN A 127 36.86 11.83 3.57
N ASP A 128 37.86 11.04 3.95
CA ASP A 128 37.70 9.66 4.39
C ASP A 128 36.86 9.57 5.68
N LEU A 129 37.10 10.46 6.67
CA LEU A 129 36.31 10.54 7.92
C LEU A 129 34.84 10.91 7.65
N VAL A 130 34.59 11.96 6.86
CA VAL A 130 33.22 12.38 6.50
C VAL A 130 32.50 11.26 5.73
N THR A 131 33.19 10.60 4.81
CA THR A 131 32.63 9.47 4.02
C THR A 131 32.29 8.27 4.92
N LYS A 132 33.13 7.96 5.92
CA LYS A 132 32.84 6.93 6.93
C LYS A 132 31.58 7.26 7.74
N ASN A 133 31.46 8.50 8.22
CA ASN A 133 30.30 8.94 9.01
C ASN A 133 28.99 8.86 8.21
N PHE A 134 29.01 9.27 6.93
CA PHE A 134 27.85 9.09 6.05
C PHE A 134 27.56 7.61 5.75
N ALA A 135 28.56 6.75 5.57
CA ALA A 135 28.34 5.31 5.36
C ALA A 135 27.66 4.63 6.56
N THR A 136 28.02 5.03 7.79
CA THR A 136 27.33 4.57 9.01
C THR A 136 25.88 5.08 9.05
N ALA A 137 25.63 6.34 8.65
CA ALA A 137 24.28 6.87 8.53
C ALA A 137 23.44 6.11 7.47
N GLU A 138 24.02 5.74 6.31
CA GLU A 138 23.35 4.93 5.29
C GLU A 138 22.96 3.54 5.78
N GLU A 139 23.78 2.91 6.63
CA GLU A 139 23.44 1.61 7.23
C GLU A 139 22.31 1.74 8.25
N TYR A 140 22.38 2.75 9.11
CA TYR A 140 21.33 3.04 10.10
C TYR A 140 19.96 3.31 9.45
N VAL A 141 19.93 4.10 8.37
CA VAL A 141 18.72 4.48 7.61
C VAL A 141 18.02 3.30 6.90
N LYS A 142 18.70 2.17 6.70
CA LYS A 142 18.08 0.92 6.20
C LYS A 142 17.19 0.25 7.26
N THR A 143 17.32 0.65 8.53
CA THR A 143 16.43 0.23 9.61
C THR A 143 15.26 1.21 9.75
N ARG A 144 14.22 0.82 10.51
CA ARG A 144 13.01 1.64 10.69
C ARG A 144 13.25 2.73 11.75
N ILE A 145 13.85 3.85 11.32
CA ILE A 145 14.20 4.99 12.18
C ILE A 145 13.14 6.09 12.19
N HIS A 146 13.08 6.87 13.27
CA HIS A 146 12.23 8.06 13.37
C HIS A 146 12.90 9.28 12.69
N PRO A 147 12.11 10.30 12.29
CA PRO A 147 12.66 11.53 11.69
C PRO A 147 13.62 12.29 12.62
N GLU A 148 13.37 12.23 13.92
CA GLU A 148 14.19 12.87 14.95
C GLU A 148 15.59 12.25 15.02
N ASP A 149 15.68 10.92 14.95
CA ASP A 149 16.93 10.15 14.93
C ASP A 149 17.79 10.56 13.73
N LEU A 150 17.18 10.64 12.53
CA LEU A 150 17.86 11.09 11.31
C LEU A 150 18.36 12.53 11.43
N LEU A 151 17.54 13.44 11.98
CA LEU A 151 17.93 14.82 12.22
C LEU A 151 19.07 14.93 13.24
N GLY A 152 19.10 14.08 14.26
CA GLY A 152 20.21 13.97 15.20
C GLY A 152 21.52 13.58 14.51
N VAL A 153 21.50 12.48 13.75
CA VAL A 153 22.67 12.00 12.98
C VAL A 153 23.16 13.04 11.98
N LEU A 154 22.26 13.63 11.16
CA LEU A 154 22.65 14.63 10.16
C LEU A 154 23.18 15.92 10.77
N ARG A 155 22.67 16.36 11.93
CA ARG A 155 23.24 17.50 12.68
C ARG A 155 24.66 17.22 13.14
N VAL A 156 24.92 16.06 13.76
CA VAL A 156 26.27 15.70 14.24
C VAL A 156 27.27 15.70 13.07
N VAL A 157 26.93 15.02 11.97
CA VAL A 157 27.80 14.96 10.79
C VAL A 157 28.01 16.35 10.16
N TRP A 158 27.00 17.23 10.17
CA TRP A 158 27.15 18.60 9.65
C TRP A 158 27.97 19.50 10.57
N ASP A 159 27.81 19.40 11.89
CA ASP A 159 28.66 20.08 12.87
C ASP A 159 30.14 19.67 12.67
N ASP A 160 30.41 18.38 12.48
CA ASP A 160 31.75 17.88 12.19
C ASP A 160 32.30 18.46 10.86
N VAL A 161 31.50 18.47 9.79
CA VAL A 161 31.88 19.08 8.50
C VAL A 161 32.21 20.56 8.62
N LEU A 162 31.43 21.33 9.41
CA LEU A 162 31.70 22.75 9.65
C LEU A 162 33.01 22.96 10.43
N LEU A 163 33.29 22.13 11.44
CA LEU A 163 34.55 22.17 12.19
C LEU A 163 35.75 21.83 11.30
N ILE A 164 35.60 20.92 10.33
CA ILE A 164 36.69 20.56 9.42
C ILE A 164 36.91 21.64 8.35
N ASP A 165 35.85 22.18 7.73
CA ASP A 165 35.97 23.26 6.72
C ASP A 165 36.53 24.58 7.33
N GLU A 166 36.41 24.80 8.65
CA GLU A 166 37.08 25.93 9.34
C GLU A 166 38.61 25.79 9.39
N VAL A 167 39.12 24.55 9.43
CA VAL A 167 40.57 24.25 9.55
C VAL A 167 41.21 23.98 8.18
N LEU A 168 40.46 23.35 7.28
CA LEU A 168 40.90 22.92 5.95
C LEU A 168 39.94 23.45 4.86
N PRO A 169 39.95 24.77 4.57
CA PRO A 169 39.07 25.34 3.55
C PRO A 169 39.37 24.79 2.13
N GLU A 170 40.57 24.27 1.86
CA GLU A 170 40.89 23.60 0.59
C GLU A 170 40.17 22.25 0.41
N ALA A 171 39.60 21.66 1.48
CA ALA A 171 38.94 20.35 1.41
C ALA A 171 37.53 20.41 0.79
N ALA A 172 36.89 21.59 0.81
CA ALA A 172 35.55 21.85 0.27
C ALA A 172 34.49 20.81 0.69
N LEU A 173 34.54 20.36 1.96
CA LEU A 173 33.77 19.23 2.45
C LEU A 173 32.28 19.54 2.49
N SER A 174 31.90 20.80 2.65
CA SER A 174 30.53 21.28 2.48
C SER A 174 29.91 20.96 1.11
N ASN A 175 30.68 20.71 0.04
CA ASN A 175 30.13 20.21 -1.24
C ASN A 175 30.04 18.67 -1.27
N HIS A 176 31.09 17.97 -0.82
CA HIS A 176 31.13 16.50 -0.76
C HIS A 176 30.04 15.92 0.15
N SER A 177 29.84 16.55 1.31
CA SER A 177 28.79 16.20 2.28
C SER A 177 27.37 16.47 1.78
N LEU A 178 27.16 17.44 0.88
CA LEU A 178 25.83 17.64 0.27
C LEU A 178 25.45 16.46 -0.63
N GLU A 179 26.38 15.93 -1.42
CA GLU A 179 26.11 14.74 -2.26
C GLU A 179 25.87 13.51 -1.38
N ALA A 180 26.71 13.26 -0.38
CA ALA A 180 26.53 12.14 0.56
C ALA A 180 25.21 12.23 1.36
N ALA A 181 24.85 13.41 1.86
CA ALA A 181 23.59 13.61 2.57
C ALA A 181 22.37 13.42 1.66
N ASN A 182 22.44 13.78 0.37
CA ASN A 182 21.37 13.50 -0.58
C ASN A 182 21.17 11.99 -0.76
N VAL A 183 22.24 11.19 -0.79
CA VAL A 183 22.14 9.71 -0.79
C VAL A 183 21.44 9.20 0.47
N VAL A 184 21.84 9.67 1.66
CA VAL A 184 21.22 9.28 2.95
C VAL A 184 19.73 9.66 3.00
N VAL A 185 19.38 10.90 2.63
CA VAL A 185 17.99 11.40 2.61
C VAL A 185 17.14 10.62 1.59
N LYS A 186 17.68 10.31 0.40
CA LYS A 186 17.00 9.49 -0.61
C LYS A 186 16.78 8.05 -0.13
N LEU A 187 17.74 7.46 0.58
CA LEU A 187 17.59 6.15 1.21
C LEU A 187 16.50 6.18 2.29
N TYR A 188 16.43 7.24 3.10
CA TYR A 188 15.41 7.40 4.14
C TYR A 188 13.99 7.47 3.54
N VAL A 189 13.78 8.35 2.55
CA VAL A 189 12.48 8.47 1.87
C VAL A 189 12.04 7.12 1.29
N ARG A 190 12.96 6.41 0.61
CA ARG A 190 12.70 5.05 0.08
C ARG A 190 12.40 4.03 1.19
N SER A 191 13.13 4.07 2.30
CA SER A 191 12.96 3.18 3.45
C SER A 191 11.57 3.37 4.07
N ALA A 192 11.19 4.62 4.34
CA ALA A 192 9.88 4.99 4.88
C ALA A 192 8.71 4.49 4.01
N PHE A 193 8.76 4.69 2.69
CA PHE A 193 7.75 4.16 1.77
C PHE A 193 7.73 2.63 1.69
N SER A 194 8.90 1.98 1.79
CA SER A 194 9.00 0.51 1.80
C SER A 194 8.38 -0.08 3.07
N HIS A 195 8.60 0.55 4.23
CA HIS A 195 7.97 0.17 5.49
C HIS A 195 6.46 0.43 5.48
N LEU A 196 5.99 1.56 4.93
CA LEU A 196 4.56 1.82 4.76
C LEU A 196 3.86 0.75 3.90
N LEU A 197 4.50 0.37 2.78
CA LEU A 197 3.99 -0.70 1.90
C LEU A 197 3.94 -2.06 2.60
N GLN A 198 4.93 -2.34 3.47
CA GLN A 198 4.96 -3.54 4.30
C GLN A 198 3.87 -3.53 5.38
N ASP A 199 3.68 -2.42 6.10
CA ASP A 199 2.62 -2.26 7.11
C ASP A 199 1.22 -2.49 6.50
N ILE A 200 0.99 -1.96 5.29
CA ILE A 200 -0.26 -2.20 4.53
C ILE A 200 -0.38 -3.68 4.15
N SER A 201 0.69 -4.32 3.66
CA SER A 201 0.71 -5.75 3.32
C SER A 201 0.40 -6.64 4.53
N ASP A 202 1.00 -6.32 5.69
CA ASP A 202 0.78 -7.05 6.93
C ASP A 202 -0.63 -6.82 7.49
N SER A 203 -1.24 -5.65 7.27
CA SER A 203 -2.65 -5.41 7.64
C SER A 203 -3.63 -6.36 6.94
N PHE A 204 -3.34 -6.76 5.68
CA PHE A 204 -4.11 -7.81 5.00
C PHE A 204 -3.78 -9.20 5.53
N LEU A 205 -2.50 -9.52 5.69
CA LEU A 205 -2.03 -10.87 6.03
C LEU A 205 -2.33 -11.28 7.48
N GLN A 206 -2.28 -10.36 8.45
CA GLN A 206 -2.57 -10.67 9.85
C GLN A 206 -4.04 -11.08 10.05
N VAL A 207 -4.98 -10.42 9.37
CA VAL A 207 -6.41 -10.71 9.51
C VAL A 207 -6.81 -11.97 8.73
N LEU A 208 -6.10 -12.31 7.65
CA LEU A 208 -6.22 -13.61 6.96
C LEU A 208 -5.67 -14.81 7.76
N LYS A 209 -4.86 -14.56 8.80
CA LYS A 209 -4.16 -15.59 9.61
C LYS A 209 -4.71 -15.75 11.03
N LYS A 210 -5.91 -15.24 11.35
CA LYS A 210 -6.58 -15.55 12.62
C LYS A 210 -7.07 -17.01 12.63
N ASP A 211 -6.14 -17.92 12.91
CA ASP A 211 -6.41 -19.33 13.15
C ASP A 211 -7.31 -19.50 14.38
N GLY A 212 -8.49 -20.09 14.18
CA GLY A 212 -9.33 -20.61 15.25
C GLY A 212 -10.22 -19.58 15.98
N ALA A 213 -11.54 -19.79 15.84
CA ALA A 213 -12.63 -19.35 16.74
C ALA A 213 -13.21 -17.93 16.60
N GLU A 214 -12.55 -16.93 16.01
CA GLU A 214 -13.20 -15.65 15.68
C GLU A 214 -13.53 -15.56 14.18
N GLN A 215 -14.77 -15.18 13.85
CA GLN A 215 -15.22 -15.08 12.46
C GLN A 215 -14.38 -14.06 11.68
N TYR A 216 -13.94 -14.47 10.48
CA TYR A 216 -13.26 -13.60 9.51
C TYR A 216 -14.16 -12.43 9.13
N SER A 217 -13.95 -11.27 9.76
CA SER A 217 -14.67 -10.03 9.50
C SER A 217 -13.96 -9.23 8.40
N LEU A 218 -14.61 -9.13 7.23
CA LEU A 218 -14.08 -8.36 6.11
C LEU A 218 -14.03 -6.86 6.45
N GLU A 219 -15.01 -6.38 7.22
CA GLU A 219 -15.08 -5.02 7.74
C GLU A 219 -13.80 -4.67 8.54
N ALA A 220 -13.33 -5.57 9.42
CA ALA A 220 -12.09 -5.35 10.17
C ALA A 220 -10.83 -5.31 9.28
N VAL A 221 -10.78 -6.08 8.19
CA VAL A 221 -9.70 -6.00 7.18
C VAL A 221 -9.73 -4.63 6.50
N LEU A 222 -10.91 -4.20 6.05
CA LEU A 222 -11.09 -2.91 5.36
C LEU A 222 -10.73 -1.75 6.27
N ASP A 223 -11.19 -1.76 7.52
CA ASP A 223 -10.90 -0.72 8.51
C ASP A 223 -9.41 -0.63 8.84
N SER A 224 -8.76 -1.78 9.04
CA SER A 224 -7.32 -1.86 9.33
C SER A 224 -6.48 -1.35 8.16
N SER A 225 -6.75 -1.83 6.94
CA SER A 225 -6.04 -1.42 5.73
C SER A 225 -6.31 0.05 5.36
N THR A 226 -7.54 0.52 5.52
CA THR A 226 -7.93 1.94 5.36
C THR A 226 -7.14 2.85 6.30
N LYS A 227 -7.03 2.46 7.59
CA LYS A 227 -6.21 3.18 8.58
C LYS A 227 -4.73 3.09 8.26
N ALA A 228 -4.20 1.92 7.88
CA ALA A 228 -2.80 1.75 7.51
C ALA A 228 -2.41 2.64 6.32
N VAL A 229 -3.22 2.68 5.26
CA VAL A 229 -2.98 3.53 4.08
C VAL A 229 -3.08 5.03 4.44
N LEU A 230 -4.17 5.47 5.07
CA LEU A 230 -4.37 6.90 5.34
C LEU A 230 -3.47 7.42 6.46
N GLN A 231 -3.50 6.79 7.65
CA GLN A 231 -2.72 7.23 8.79
C GLN A 231 -1.22 6.98 8.57
N GLY A 232 -0.84 5.87 7.93
CA GLY A 232 0.55 5.61 7.58
C GLY A 232 1.09 6.63 6.57
N GLY A 233 0.32 6.94 5.52
CA GLY A 233 0.67 8.01 4.56
C GLY A 233 0.81 9.39 5.23
N MET A 234 -0.11 9.75 6.13
CA MET A 234 -0.04 11.00 6.89
C MET A 234 1.13 11.04 7.89
N ASN A 235 1.43 9.93 8.58
CA ASN A 235 2.57 9.84 9.48
C ASN A 235 3.90 10.02 8.74
N VAL A 236 4.01 9.45 7.53
CA VAL A 236 5.18 9.64 6.65
C VAL A 236 5.30 11.09 6.19
N LEU A 237 4.19 11.74 5.78
CA LEU A 237 4.17 13.18 5.46
C LEU A 237 4.61 14.05 6.63
N LEU A 238 4.07 13.81 7.83
CA LEU A 238 4.45 14.55 9.04
C LEU A 238 5.93 14.33 9.41
N GLY A 239 6.46 13.13 9.17
CA GLY A 239 7.88 12.84 9.35
C GLY A 239 8.77 13.61 8.37
N PHE A 240 8.40 13.65 7.08
CA PHE A 240 9.10 14.47 6.09
C PHE A 240 8.97 15.97 6.37
N ARG A 241 7.81 16.43 6.86
CA ARG A 241 7.61 17.83 7.24
C ARG A 241 8.55 18.25 8.37
N LYS A 242 8.74 17.42 9.41
CA LYS A 242 9.74 17.68 10.46
C LYS A 242 11.17 17.85 9.92
N ILE A 243 11.51 17.15 8.84
CA ILE A 243 12.83 17.26 8.19
C ILE A 243 12.91 18.54 7.34
N LEU A 244 11.82 18.93 6.67
CA LEU A 244 11.76 20.16 5.87
C LEU A 244 11.79 21.43 6.75
N ASP A 245 11.10 21.40 7.89
CA ASP A 245 11.03 22.48 8.88
C ASP A 245 12.34 22.67 9.67
N ASP A 246 13.34 21.78 9.51
CA ASP A 246 14.64 21.90 10.19
C ASP A 246 15.59 22.87 9.49
N ASP A 247 16.18 23.78 10.27
CA ASP A 247 17.06 24.86 9.79
C ASP A 247 18.56 24.50 9.76
N SER A 248 18.92 23.21 9.85
CA SER A 248 20.32 22.81 9.65
C SER A 248 20.82 23.16 8.24
N GLY A 249 22.03 23.73 8.18
CA GLY A 249 22.58 24.31 6.94
C GLY A 249 22.68 23.34 5.76
N ILE A 250 22.80 22.04 6.03
CA ILE A 250 22.80 20.97 5.02
C ILE A 250 21.40 20.74 4.42
N LEU A 251 20.36 20.73 5.26
CA LEU A 251 18.98 20.49 4.82
C LEU A 251 18.40 21.71 4.13
N VAL A 252 18.68 22.92 4.61
CA VAL A 252 18.30 24.19 3.95
C VAL A 252 18.75 24.22 2.48
N ARG A 253 19.98 23.77 2.20
CA ARG A 253 20.53 23.67 0.83
C ARG A 253 19.91 22.55 -0.02
N GLN A 254 19.21 21.60 0.58
CA GLN A 254 18.60 20.45 -0.10
C GLN A 254 17.05 20.50 -0.13
N ARG A 255 16.40 21.52 0.44
CA ARG A 255 14.92 21.58 0.54
C ARG A 255 14.21 21.35 -0.80
N GLU A 256 14.68 21.95 -1.90
CA GLU A 256 14.10 21.74 -3.24
C GLU A 256 14.24 20.27 -3.71
N LEU A 257 15.44 19.68 -3.60
CA LEU A 257 15.68 18.29 -3.96
C LEU A 257 14.88 17.32 -3.08
N PHE A 258 14.70 17.63 -1.80
CA PHE A 258 13.91 16.84 -0.87
C PHE A 258 12.43 16.88 -1.21
N VAL A 259 11.88 18.05 -1.56
CA VAL A 259 10.50 18.19 -2.08
C VAL A 259 10.29 17.29 -3.31
N ASP A 260 11.20 17.34 -4.28
CA ASP A 260 11.13 16.52 -5.49
C ASP A 260 11.24 15.01 -5.19
N LEU A 261 12.11 14.62 -4.24
CA LEU A 261 12.24 13.23 -3.76
C LEU A 261 10.97 12.71 -3.07
N VAL A 262 10.31 13.53 -2.25
CA VAL A 262 9.05 13.17 -1.58
C VAL A 262 7.94 12.98 -2.61
N GLN A 263 7.82 13.88 -3.60
CA GLN A 263 6.82 13.79 -4.67
C GLN A 263 7.01 12.54 -5.56
N GLU A 264 8.24 12.26 -6.02
CA GLU A 264 8.56 11.03 -6.74
C GLU A 264 8.31 9.78 -5.87
N GLY A 265 8.62 9.88 -4.57
CA GLY A 265 8.39 8.83 -3.58
C GLY A 265 6.91 8.42 -3.52
N PHE A 266 5.98 9.38 -3.43
CA PHE A 266 4.54 9.09 -3.49
C PHE A 266 4.12 8.49 -4.83
N GLN A 267 4.59 9.03 -5.96
CA GLN A 267 4.31 8.50 -7.30
C GLN A 267 4.74 7.02 -7.43
N THR A 268 5.91 6.69 -6.87
CA THR A 268 6.48 5.34 -6.88
C THR A 268 5.75 4.41 -5.92
N PHE A 269 5.48 4.86 -4.70
CA PHE A 269 4.74 4.12 -3.67
C PHE A 269 3.35 3.72 -4.17
N PHE A 270 2.57 4.64 -4.73
CA PHE A 270 1.23 4.33 -5.22
C PHE A 270 1.24 3.35 -6.41
N LYS A 271 2.26 3.40 -7.26
CA LYS A 271 2.45 2.40 -8.32
C LYS A 271 2.77 1.02 -7.74
N GLN A 272 3.67 0.94 -6.76
CA GLN A 272 3.99 -0.33 -6.07
C GLN A 272 2.78 -0.90 -5.31
N LEU A 273 1.94 -0.04 -4.73
CA LEU A 273 0.70 -0.44 -4.06
C LEU A 273 -0.34 -1.01 -5.06
N GLU A 274 -0.48 -0.42 -6.24
CA GLU A 274 -1.30 -0.97 -7.34
C GLU A 274 -0.75 -2.34 -7.79
N ASP A 275 0.56 -2.46 -8.00
CA ASP A 275 1.23 -3.71 -8.39
C ASP A 275 1.01 -4.80 -7.31
N GLN A 276 1.06 -4.46 -6.02
CA GLN A 276 0.72 -5.38 -4.92
C GLN A 276 -0.76 -5.79 -4.91
N PHE A 277 -1.71 -4.86 -5.11
CA PHE A 277 -3.13 -5.21 -5.17
C PHE A 277 -3.41 -6.16 -6.35
N LEU A 278 -2.76 -5.95 -7.50
CA LEU A 278 -2.81 -6.87 -8.62
C LEU A 278 -2.27 -8.26 -8.25
N LEU A 279 -1.12 -8.35 -7.56
CA LEU A 279 -0.56 -9.62 -7.05
C LEU A 279 -1.51 -10.34 -6.08
N PHE A 280 -2.11 -9.63 -5.13
CA PHE A 280 -3.10 -10.22 -4.21
C PHE A 280 -4.35 -10.73 -4.95
N SER A 281 -4.84 -10.00 -5.96
CA SER A 281 -5.98 -10.42 -6.79
C SER A 281 -5.67 -11.59 -7.73
N GLY A 282 -4.41 -11.73 -8.17
CA GLY A 282 -3.97 -12.67 -9.20
C GLY A 282 -3.58 -14.06 -8.68
N ARG A 283 -3.61 -14.28 -7.36
CA ARG A 283 -3.03 -15.45 -6.68
C ARG A 283 -3.61 -16.82 -7.09
N ASN A 284 -4.71 -16.84 -7.85
CA ASN A 284 -5.33 -18.08 -8.37
C ASN A 284 -4.90 -18.45 -9.81
N ASN A 285 -4.03 -17.66 -10.46
CA ASN A 285 -3.42 -18.04 -11.74
C ASN A 285 -2.15 -18.87 -11.48
N SER A 286 -2.32 -20.18 -11.50
CA SER A 286 -1.31 -21.24 -11.34
C SER A 286 0.17 -20.86 -11.58
N SER A 287 1.03 -21.26 -10.62
CA SER A 287 2.46 -21.58 -10.82
C SER A 287 3.44 -20.46 -11.20
N ALA A 288 3.34 -19.26 -10.61
CA ALA A 288 4.43 -18.29 -10.61
C ALA A 288 4.57 -17.56 -9.26
N ILE A 289 5.81 -17.16 -8.94
CA ILE A 289 6.21 -16.38 -7.74
C ILE A 289 6.23 -17.22 -6.44
N GLN A 290 7.22 -18.11 -6.35
CA GLN A 290 7.91 -18.33 -5.08
C GLN A 290 8.79 -17.10 -4.80
N LEU A 291 8.35 -16.19 -3.93
CA LEU A 291 9.21 -15.19 -3.31
C LEU A 291 8.68 -14.90 -1.90
N HIS A 292 9.58 -15.02 -0.91
CA HIS A 292 9.32 -15.04 0.53
C HIS A 292 8.34 -16.08 1.09
N GLY A 293 8.85 -17.31 1.23
CA GLY A 293 9.05 -17.90 2.57
C GLY A 293 7.85 -18.30 3.43
N LEU A 294 6.61 -18.18 2.94
CA LEU A 294 5.42 -18.66 3.64
C LEU A 294 4.92 -19.96 2.99
N ALA A 295 5.20 -21.07 3.67
CA ALA A 295 4.69 -22.40 3.33
C ALA A 295 3.15 -22.40 3.30
N GLU A 296 2.60 -23.07 2.29
CA GLU A 296 1.33 -23.85 2.19
C GLU A 296 0.21 -23.70 3.25
N GLY A 297 0.01 -22.51 3.80
CA GLY A 297 -1.24 -22.09 4.43
C GLY A 297 -2.21 -21.69 3.33
N ALA A 298 -3.05 -22.62 2.89
CA ALA A 298 -4.11 -22.31 1.93
C ALA A 298 -5.05 -21.26 2.54
N ILE A 299 -5.07 -20.06 1.97
CA ILE A 299 -6.17 -19.11 2.18
C ILE A 299 -7.44 -19.86 1.74
N ASP A 300 -8.41 -20.05 2.67
CA ASP A 300 -9.65 -20.77 2.37
C ASP A 300 -10.26 -20.21 1.07
N GLU A 301 -10.65 -21.09 0.14
CA GLU A 301 -11.26 -20.72 -1.15
C GLU A 301 -12.50 -19.82 -0.95
N LYS A 302 -13.10 -19.82 0.25
CA LYS A 302 -14.19 -18.94 0.65
C LYS A 302 -13.76 -17.51 1.02
N ALA A 303 -12.56 -17.33 1.60
CA ALA A 303 -12.06 -16.03 2.04
C ALA A 303 -11.47 -15.21 0.87
N PHE A 304 -10.92 -15.88 -0.14
CA PHE A 304 -10.27 -15.21 -1.27
C PHE A 304 -11.14 -14.21 -2.05
N PRO A 305 -12.42 -14.48 -2.40
CA PRO A 305 -13.23 -13.48 -3.08
C PRO A 305 -13.57 -12.30 -2.15
N GLY A 306 -13.73 -12.54 -0.85
CA GLY A 306 -13.91 -11.46 0.13
C GLY A 306 -12.73 -10.49 0.15
N LEU A 307 -11.49 -10.99 0.08
CA LEU A 307 -10.29 -10.15 -0.08
C LEU A 307 -10.33 -9.33 -1.38
N VAL A 308 -10.75 -9.92 -2.50
CA VAL A 308 -10.90 -9.18 -3.78
C VAL A 308 -11.92 -8.04 -3.67
N LEU A 309 -13.01 -8.23 -2.91
CA LEU A 309 -13.98 -7.17 -2.64
C LEU A 309 -13.40 -6.06 -1.75
N VAL A 310 -12.60 -6.40 -0.73
CA VAL A 310 -11.86 -5.42 0.09
C VAL A 310 -10.89 -4.60 -0.78
N LEU A 311 -10.14 -5.23 -1.68
CA LEU A 311 -9.23 -4.53 -2.61
C LEU A 311 -10.00 -3.58 -3.55
N ALA A 312 -11.20 -3.96 -4.02
CA ALA A 312 -12.05 -3.10 -4.83
C ALA A 312 -12.48 -1.84 -4.05
N GLN A 313 -12.95 -2.00 -2.82
CA GLN A 313 -13.42 -0.89 -1.98
C GLN A 313 -12.27 0.00 -1.50
N LEU A 314 -11.13 -0.58 -1.11
CA LEU A 314 -9.94 0.18 -0.72
C LEU A 314 -9.37 0.97 -1.91
N SER A 315 -9.42 0.44 -3.13
CA SER A 315 -9.03 1.19 -4.33
C SER A 315 -9.91 2.41 -4.55
N ALA A 316 -11.23 2.29 -4.35
CA ALA A 316 -12.15 3.43 -4.40
C ALA A 316 -11.90 4.43 -3.26
N PHE A 317 -11.61 3.97 -2.04
CA PHE A 317 -11.24 4.84 -0.92
C PHE A 317 -9.93 5.60 -1.15
N ILE A 318 -8.92 4.94 -1.74
CA ILE A 318 -7.65 5.57 -2.14
C ILE A 318 -7.91 6.69 -3.14
N GLU A 319 -8.71 6.43 -4.17
CA GLU A 319 -9.11 7.42 -5.17
C GLU A 319 -9.84 8.62 -4.57
N GLN A 320 -10.86 8.37 -3.71
CA GLN A 320 -11.81 9.38 -3.26
C GLN A 320 -11.34 10.16 -2.02
N THR A 321 -10.50 9.58 -1.17
CA THR A 321 -10.12 10.16 0.14
C THR A 321 -8.62 10.29 0.34
N VAL A 322 -7.84 9.24 0.04
CA VAL A 322 -6.39 9.24 0.35
C VAL A 322 -5.63 10.19 -0.56
N ILE A 323 -5.80 10.04 -1.88
CA ILE A 323 -5.07 10.87 -2.85
C ILE A 323 -5.42 12.36 -2.70
N PRO A 324 -6.70 12.78 -2.55
CA PRO A 324 -7.03 14.18 -2.28
C PRO A 324 -6.34 14.74 -1.02
N LYS A 325 -6.40 14.04 0.11
CA LYS A 325 -5.76 14.51 1.37
C LYS A 325 -4.24 14.58 1.28
N ILE A 326 -3.60 13.59 0.64
CA ILE A 326 -2.15 13.62 0.41
C ILE A 326 -1.78 14.75 -0.56
N THR A 327 -2.59 14.99 -1.59
CA THR A 327 -2.37 16.10 -2.53
C THR A 327 -2.50 17.46 -1.83
N GLU A 328 -3.47 17.61 -0.91
CA GLU A 328 -3.67 18.82 -0.11
C GLU A 328 -2.46 19.09 0.82
N GLU A 329 -1.99 18.09 1.57
CA GLU A 329 -0.81 18.25 2.45
C GLU A 329 0.49 18.45 1.66
N ILE A 330 0.66 17.81 0.49
CA ILE A 330 1.78 18.08 -0.43
C ILE A 330 1.71 19.52 -0.95
N ALA A 331 0.52 20.01 -1.32
CA ALA A 331 0.35 21.39 -1.78
C ALA A 331 0.54 22.42 -0.65
N ALA A 332 0.25 22.08 0.60
CA ALA A 332 0.43 22.95 1.76
C ALA A 332 1.89 23.00 2.25
N SER A 333 2.53 21.84 2.39
CA SER A 333 3.83 21.69 3.05
C SER A 333 5.01 21.51 2.08
N PHE A 334 4.77 21.12 0.82
CA PHE A 334 5.80 20.79 -0.17
C PHE A 334 5.61 21.56 -1.49
N SER A 335 5.11 22.79 -1.42
CA SER A 335 5.02 23.69 -2.58
C SER A 335 6.37 24.35 -2.87
N GLY A 336 6.88 24.20 -4.10
CA GLY A 336 8.17 24.79 -4.51
C GLY A 336 9.08 23.90 -5.37
N GLY A 337 8.72 22.62 -5.58
CA GLY A 337 9.45 21.72 -6.48
C GLY A 337 9.67 22.32 -7.88
N SER A 338 10.87 22.14 -8.44
CA SER A 338 11.42 23.09 -9.41
C SER A 338 10.74 23.08 -10.78
N VAL A 339 10.55 24.26 -11.37
CA VAL A 339 10.05 24.41 -12.74
C VAL A 339 11.18 24.09 -13.75
N ARG A 340 11.29 22.79 -14.07
CA ARG A 340 12.11 22.21 -15.16
C ARG A 340 13.63 22.42 -15.10
N GLY A 341 14.32 21.38 -14.65
CA GLY A 341 15.76 21.14 -14.86
C GLY A 341 16.35 20.51 -13.59
N TYR A 342 16.90 19.29 -13.57
CA TYR A 342 17.40 18.44 -14.66
C TYR A 342 16.77 17.03 -14.65
N GLU A 343 16.76 16.39 -15.82
CA GLU A 343 16.25 15.04 -16.08
C GLU A 343 14.73 14.81 -15.87
N SER A 344 14.17 13.87 -16.61
CA SER A 344 12.71 13.67 -16.73
C SER A 344 12.13 12.84 -15.57
N ARG A 345 12.29 13.33 -14.33
CA ARG A 345 11.75 12.69 -13.13
C ARG A 345 10.23 12.92 -13.04
N PRO A 346 9.40 11.87 -12.83
CA PRO A 346 7.96 12.04 -12.82
C PRO A 346 7.51 12.72 -11.52
N ALA A 347 7.10 13.98 -11.62
CA ALA A 347 6.42 14.69 -10.54
C ALA A 347 5.15 13.93 -10.09
N PHE A 348 4.72 14.17 -8.85
CA PHE A 348 3.51 13.55 -8.30
C PHE A 348 2.29 13.92 -9.16
N ALA A 349 1.69 12.91 -9.81
CA ALA A 349 0.63 13.08 -10.79
C ALA A 349 -0.69 12.47 -10.26
N PRO A 350 -1.37 13.12 -9.29
CA PRO A 350 -2.53 12.54 -8.60
C PRO A 350 -3.66 12.16 -9.56
N GLY A 351 -3.84 12.92 -10.65
CA GLY A 351 -4.83 12.59 -11.69
C GLY A 351 -4.54 11.28 -12.46
N GLU A 352 -3.28 10.86 -12.58
CA GLU A 352 -2.93 9.55 -13.17
C GLU A 352 -3.16 8.43 -12.16
N ILE A 353 -2.76 8.64 -10.91
CA ILE A 353 -2.93 7.68 -9.82
C ILE A 353 -4.42 7.42 -9.56
N CYS A 354 -5.27 8.46 -9.47
CA CYS A 354 -6.72 8.30 -9.35
C CYS A 354 -7.31 7.47 -10.50
N ARG A 355 -6.87 7.68 -11.75
CA ARG A 355 -7.34 6.87 -12.90
C ARG A 355 -6.92 5.41 -12.80
N LYS A 356 -5.70 5.15 -12.32
CA LYS A 356 -5.17 3.80 -12.07
C LYS A 356 -5.98 3.08 -10.99
N PHE A 357 -6.13 3.67 -9.80
CA PHE A 357 -6.91 3.07 -8.71
C PHE A 357 -8.40 2.93 -9.05
N ARG A 358 -9.01 3.86 -9.79
CA ARG A 358 -10.37 3.71 -10.33
C ARG A 358 -10.46 2.46 -11.23
N SER A 359 -9.55 2.33 -12.19
CA SER A 359 -9.53 1.18 -13.12
C SER A 359 -9.22 -0.14 -12.41
N ALA A 360 -8.32 -0.14 -11.42
CA ALA A 360 -8.02 -1.31 -10.60
C ALA A 360 -9.23 -1.72 -9.76
N GLY A 361 -9.89 -0.77 -9.09
CA GLY A 361 -11.12 -1.00 -8.36
C GLY A 361 -12.23 -1.60 -9.22
N GLU A 362 -12.50 -1.01 -10.40
CA GLU A 362 -13.51 -1.53 -11.34
C GLU A 362 -13.17 -2.98 -11.77
N LYS A 363 -11.89 -3.28 -12.05
CA LYS A 363 -11.43 -4.65 -12.37
C LYS A 363 -11.62 -5.61 -11.20
N PHE A 364 -11.28 -5.23 -9.96
CA PHE A 364 -11.44 -6.09 -8.78
C PHE A 364 -12.92 -6.35 -8.48
N LEU A 365 -13.79 -5.35 -8.63
CA LEU A 365 -15.24 -5.53 -8.45
C LEU A 365 -15.81 -6.51 -9.50
N HIS A 366 -15.42 -6.37 -10.76
CA HIS A 366 -15.78 -7.33 -11.81
C HIS A 366 -15.20 -8.74 -11.54
N LEU A 367 -13.98 -8.84 -11.00
CA LEU A 367 -13.36 -10.11 -10.64
C LEU A 367 -14.13 -10.82 -9.52
N TYR A 368 -14.54 -10.11 -8.46
CA TYR A 368 -15.39 -10.63 -7.40
C TYR A 368 -16.72 -11.17 -7.94
N ILE A 369 -17.42 -10.35 -8.75
CA ILE A 369 -18.69 -10.73 -9.37
C ILE A 369 -18.52 -11.99 -10.24
N ASN A 370 -17.44 -12.07 -11.02
CA ASN A 370 -17.15 -13.25 -11.83
C ASN A 370 -16.88 -14.49 -10.97
N MET A 371 -16.08 -14.39 -9.90
CA MET A 371 -15.79 -15.52 -8.99
C MET A 371 -17.07 -16.06 -8.32
N ARG A 372 -17.91 -15.16 -7.79
CA ARG A 372 -19.19 -15.55 -7.16
C ARG A 372 -20.19 -16.12 -8.18
N THR A 373 -20.29 -15.52 -9.37
CA THR A 373 -21.12 -16.03 -10.47
C THR A 373 -20.65 -17.40 -10.95
N GLN A 374 -19.34 -17.64 -11.04
CA GLN A 374 -18.77 -18.94 -11.41
C GLN A 374 -19.06 -20.01 -10.36
N ARG A 375 -18.90 -19.68 -9.07
CA ARG A 375 -19.23 -20.58 -7.95
C ARG A 375 -20.70 -21.01 -7.97
N ILE A 376 -21.63 -20.07 -8.16
CA ILE A 376 -23.05 -20.38 -8.35
C ILE A 376 -23.28 -21.19 -9.64
N SER A 377 -22.58 -20.86 -10.73
CA SER A 377 -22.70 -21.58 -12.00
C SER A 377 -22.26 -23.05 -11.90
N LEU A 378 -21.35 -23.41 -10.99
CA LEU A 378 -21.01 -24.81 -10.70
C LEU A 378 -22.16 -25.56 -10.02
N ILE A 379 -22.91 -24.91 -9.13
CA ILE A 379 -24.11 -25.47 -8.49
C ILE A 379 -25.22 -25.66 -9.52
N LEU A 380 -25.45 -24.64 -10.36
CA LEU A 380 -26.41 -24.71 -11.47
C LEU A 380 -26.04 -25.82 -12.47
N LYS A 381 -24.77 -25.93 -12.86
CA LYS A 381 -24.29 -27.00 -13.74
C LYS A 381 -24.66 -28.38 -13.19
N LYS A 382 -24.35 -28.64 -11.90
CA LYS A 382 -24.74 -29.89 -11.22
C LYS A 382 -26.26 -30.13 -11.27
N ARG A 383 -27.09 -29.10 -11.01
CA ARG A 383 -28.57 -29.20 -11.10
C ARG A 383 -29.04 -29.63 -12.48
N PHE A 384 -28.45 -29.10 -13.56
CA PHE A 384 -28.90 -29.39 -14.93
C PHE A 384 -28.27 -30.64 -15.55
N THR A 385 -27.07 -31.08 -15.12
CA THR A 385 -26.41 -32.28 -15.69
C THR A 385 -26.79 -33.60 -15.02
N THR A 386 -27.19 -33.60 -13.74
CA THR A 386 -27.42 -34.84 -12.98
C THR A 386 -28.76 -35.55 -13.28
N PRO A 387 -29.92 -34.87 -13.39
CA PRO A 387 -31.20 -35.54 -13.62
C PRO A 387 -31.47 -35.80 -15.11
N ASN A 388 -32.18 -36.89 -15.41
CA ASN A 388 -32.70 -37.15 -16.76
C ASN A 388 -34.01 -36.38 -16.97
N TRP A 389 -33.92 -35.19 -17.57
CA TRP A 389 -35.05 -34.29 -17.82
C TRP A 389 -36.14 -34.85 -18.75
N VAL A 390 -35.82 -35.84 -19.60
CA VAL A 390 -36.78 -36.52 -20.50
C VAL A 390 -37.61 -37.56 -19.73
N LYS A 391 -37.09 -38.10 -18.63
CA LYS A 391 -37.76 -39.07 -17.75
C LYS A 391 -38.01 -38.51 -16.35
N HIS A 392 -38.12 -37.19 -16.21
CA HIS A 392 -38.38 -36.54 -14.93
C HIS A 392 -39.77 -36.92 -14.40
N LYS A 393 -39.88 -37.07 -13.07
CA LYS A 393 -41.14 -37.37 -12.37
C LYS A 393 -41.91 -36.07 -12.07
N GLU A 394 -43.20 -36.20 -11.76
CA GLU A 394 -44.04 -35.06 -11.37
C GLU A 394 -43.49 -34.31 -10.13
N PRO A 395 -43.50 -32.97 -10.13
CA PRO A 395 -42.99 -32.18 -9.02
C PRO A 395 -43.90 -32.33 -7.79
N ARG A 396 -43.28 -32.61 -6.64
CA ARG A 396 -43.97 -32.75 -5.33
C ARG A 396 -43.53 -31.72 -4.29
N GLU A 397 -42.36 -31.13 -4.47
CA GLU A 397 -41.81 -30.06 -3.64
C GLU A 397 -40.81 -29.24 -4.48
N VAL A 398 -40.47 -28.04 -3.98
CA VAL A 398 -39.40 -27.22 -4.53
C VAL A 398 -38.07 -27.95 -4.34
N HIS A 399 -37.29 -28.10 -5.41
CA HIS A 399 -36.08 -28.90 -5.40
C HIS A 399 -34.99 -28.26 -4.53
N MET A 400 -34.29 -29.07 -3.73
CA MET A 400 -33.23 -28.67 -2.79
C MET A 400 -32.07 -27.84 -3.36
N PHE A 401 -31.98 -27.64 -4.68
CA PHE A 401 -30.97 -26.75 -5.26
C PHE A 401 -31.30 -25.28 -5.00
N VAL A 402 -32.59 -24.97 -4.86
CA VAL A 402 -33.08 -23.63 -4.55
C VAL A 402 -32.56 -23.20 -3.18
N ASP A 403 -32.56 -24.10 -2.20
CA ASP A 403 -32.01 -23.84 -0.87
C ASP A 403 -30.50 -23.54 -0.94
N PHE A 404 -29.72 -24.37 -1.65
CA PHE A 404 -28.28 -24.13 -1.85
C PHE A 404 -27.97 -22.85 -2.64
N PHE A 405 -28.81 -22.49 -3.62
CA PHE A 405 -28.68 -21.27 -4.40
C PHE A 405 -28.92 -20.03 -3.55
N LEU A 406 -29.98 -20.04 -2.72
CA LEU A 406 -30.29 -18.96 -1.80
C LEU A 406 -29.22 -18.85 -0.69
N GLN A 407 -28.70 -19.96 -0.17
CA GLN A 407 -27.62 -19.95 0.82
C GLN A 407 -26.33 -19.29 0.29
N GLU A 408 -25.94 -19.57 -0.95
CA GLU A 408 -24.75 -18.93 -1.55
C GLU A 408 -25.01 -17.45 -1.89
N LEU A 409 -26.23 -17.07 -2.27
CA LEU A 409 -26.63 -15.66 -2.39
C LEU A 409 -26.63 -14.93 -1.03
N GLU A 410 -27.02 -15.60 0.05
CA GLU A 410 -26.99 -15.04 1.41
C GLU A 410 -25.54 -14.82 1.90
N VAL A 411 -24.62 -15.74 1.61
CA VAL A 411 -23.18 -15.55 1.84
C VAL A 411 -22.67 -14.32 1.08
N ILE A 412 -23.00 -14.19 -0.21
CA ILE A 412 -22.63 -13.03 -1.03
C ILE A 412 -23.21 -11.74 -0.46
N HIS A 413 -24.49 -11.74 -0.07
CA HIS A 413 -25.15 -10.59 0.51
C HIS A 413 -24.47 -10.16 1.81
N ASN A 414 -24.10 -11.10 2.68
CA ASN A 414 -23.42 -10.80 3.94
C ASN A 414 -22.01 -10.24 3.73
N GLU A 415 -21.22 -10.78 2.78
CA GLU A 415 -19.90 -10.23 2.43
C GLU A 415 -20.00 -8.82 1.83
N VAL A 416 -20.94 -8.63 0.91
CA VAL A 416 -21.21 -7.33 0.27
C VAL A 416 -21.69 -6.31 1.30
N LYS A 417 -22.50 -6.74 2.28
CA LYS A 417 -23.02 -5.90 3.36
C LYS A 417 -21.96 -5.43 4.36
N GLN A 418 -20.88 -6.20 4.56
CA GLN A 418 -19.74 -5.80 5.40
C GLN A 418 -18.83 -4.75 4.74
N ILE A 419 -18.86 -4.60 3.41
CA ILE A 419 -17.84 -3.83 2.66
C ILE A 419 -18.41 -2.66 1.87
N LEU A 420 -19.56 -2.82 1.22
CA LEU A 420 -20.13 -1.79 0.35
C LEU A 420 -21.22 -0.98 1.07
N PRO A 421 -21.41 0.31 0.76
CA PRO A 421 -22.51 1.11 1.29
C PRO A 421 -23.87 0.63 0.76
N GLN A 422 -24.90 0.76 1.60
CA GLN A 422 -26.29 0.58 1.16
C GLN A 422 -26.68 1.70 0.19
N GLY A 423 -27.24 1.33 -0.95
CA GLY A 423 -27.81 2.26 -1.91
C GLY A 423 -29.05 2.95 -1.36
N ILE A 424 -29.40 4.10 -1.93
CA ILE A 424 -30.65 4.80 -1.58
C ILE A 424 -31.81 4.01 -2.18
N ARG A 425 -32.29 3.01 -1.44
CA ARG A 425 -33.42 2.14 -1.81
C ARG A 425 -34.65 3.02 -2.09
N LYS A 426 -34.94 3.26 -3.37
CA LYS A 426 -36.08 4.10 -3.80
C LYS A 426 -37.34 3.58 -3.14
N HIS A 427 -38.03 4.47 -2.44
CA HIS A 427 -39.08 4.12 -1.49
C HIS A 427 -40.05 3.11 -2.10
N ARG A 428 -40.15 1.94 -1.46
CA ARG A 428 -41.16 0.90 -1.71
C ARG A 428 -42.49 1.60 -1.96
N ARG A 429 -43.00 1.54 -3.20
CA ARG A 429 -44.33 2.08 -3.52
C ARG A 429 -45.33 1.20 -2.80
N THR A 430 -45.71 1.63 -1.59
CA THR A 430 -46.84 1.06 -0.87
C THR A 430 -48.06 1.21 -1.78
N ASP A 431 -48.64 0.08 -2.20
CA ASP A 431 -49.85 0.02 -3.00
C ASP A 431 -51.02 0.64 -2.23
N SER A 432 -51.11 1.96 -2.34
CA SER A 432 -52.18 2.76 -1.79
C SER A 432 -53.19 2.97 -2.91
N ASN A 433 -54.36 2.34 -2.75
CA ASN A 433 -55.51 2.51 -3.63
C ASN A 433 -56.00 3.96 -3.59
N GLY A 434 -55.35 4.83 -4.37
CA GLY A 434 -55.65 6.24 -4.53
C GLY A 434 -56.15 6.51 -5.95
N SER A 435 -57.45 6.44 -6.15
CA SER A 435 -58.09 6.72 -7.44
C SER A 435 -58.24 8.22 -7.72
N SER A 436 -57.61 8.72 -8.80
CA SER A 436 -58.25 9.68 -9.72
C SER A 436 -57.44 9.81 -11.04
N VAL A 437 -58.00 9.38 -12.17
CA VAL A 437 -58.63 10.23 -13.23
C VAL A 437 -57.63 11.06 -14.05
N SER A 438 -57.27 10.57 -15.25
CA SER A 438 -57.78 11.12 -16.53
C SER A 438 -57.20 10.42 -17.77
N SER A 439 -58.13 9.90 -18.60
CA SER A 439 -58.24 10.07 -20.06
C SER A 439 -56.96 10.07 -20.92
N ARG A 440 -56.89 9.29 -22.01
CA ARG A 440 -57.92 9.15 -23.07
C ARG A 440 -57.92 7.77 -23.71
N SER A 441 -59.12 7.25 -23.97
CA SER A 441 -59.38 6.05 -24.75
C SER A 441 -59.38 6.33 -26.26
N ASN A 442 -59.09 5.30 -27.06
CA ASN A 442 -59.38 5.28 -28.49
C ASN A 442 -59.87 3.86 -28.87
N PRO A 443 -61.19 3.59 -28.87
CA PRO A 443 -61.72 2.26 -29.15
C PRO A 443 -61.82 2.02 -30.66
N LEU A 444 -60.80 1.40 -31.26
CA LEU A 444 -60.88 0.90 -32.63
C LEU A 444 -61.71 -0.40 -32.69
N ARG A 445 -63.03 -0.18 -32.75
CA ARG A 445 -64.03 -0.92 -33.53
C ARG A 445 -63.64 -2.35 -33.94
N GLU A 446 -64.20 -3.35 -33.25
CA GLU A 446 -64.23 -4.72 -33.74
C GLU A 446 -64.98 -4.80 -35.08
N GLU A 447 -64.37 -5.41 -36.09
CA GLU A 447 -65.06 -5.87 -37.30
C GLU A 447 -64.92 -7.39 -37.43
N LYS A 448 -66.07 -8.07 -37.51
CA LYS A 448 -66.16 -9.52 -37.61
C LYS A 448 -65.58 -10.02 -38.94
N LEU A 449 -64.55 -10.86 -38.91
CA LEU A 449 -64.43 -11.97 -39.87
C LEU A 449 -63.56 -13.11 -39.32
N GLY A 450 -64.10 -14.33 -39.34
CA GLY A 450 -63.39 -15.52 -38.82
C GLY A 450 -62.36 -16.06 -39.80
N ARG A 451 -61.12 -16.33 -39.33
CA ARG A 451 -60.09 -17.08 -40.07
C ARG A 451 -59.27 -17.99 -39.14
N SER A 452 -58.95 -19.17 -39.68
CA SER A 452 -58.25 -20.35 -39.09
C SER A 452 -57.32 -20.17 -37.86
N ASN A 453 -57.44 -21.11 -36.92
CA ASN A 453 -56.54 -21.31 -35.76
C ASN A 453 -55.05 -21.45 -36.13
N THR A 454 -54.71 -21.89 -37.34
CA THR A 454 -53.31 -22.11 -37.75
C THR A 454 -52.51 -20.82 -37.99
N GLN A 455 -53.19 -19.69 -38.21
CA GLN A 455 -52.52 -18.41 -38.44
C GLN A 455 -52.18 -17.71 -37.12
N ARG A 456 -53.05 -17.85 -36.10
CA ARG A 456 -52.89 -17.23 -34.77
C ARG A 456 -51.61 -17.67 -34.05
N ALA A 457 -51.17 -18.93 -34.19
CA ALA A 457 -49.92 -19.41 -33.58
C ALA A 457 -48.67 -18.78 -34.22
N ARG A 458 -48.65 -18.57 -35.55
CA ARG A 458 -47.55 -17.85 -36.23
C ARG A 458 -47.57 -16.36 -35.93
N SER A 459 -48.76 -15.75 -35.84
CA SER A 459 -48.92 -14.37 -35.37
C SER A 459 -48.41 -14.22 -33.94
N GLN A 460 -48.82 -15.06 -33.00
CA GLN A 460 -48.36 -15.01 -31.60
C GLN A 460 -46.85 -15.25 -31.46
N LEU A 461 -46.24 -16.12 -32.28
CA LEU A 461 -44.79 -16.32 -32.26
C LEU A 461 -44.04 -15.10 -32.82
N LEU A 462 -44.52 -14.48 -33.90
CA LEU A 462 -43.95 -13.22 -34.41
C LEU A 462 -44.21 -12.04 -33.46
N GLU A 463 -45.37 -11.99 -32.82
CA GLU A 463 -45.79 -10.96 -31.88
C GLU A 463 -45.06 -11.08 -30.53
N THR A 464 -44.74 -12.29 -30.08
CA THR A 464 -43.82 -12.51 -28.93
C THR A 464 -42.36 -12.22 -29.29
N HIS A 465 -41.91 -12.47 -30.52
CA HIS A 465 -40.57 -12.08 -30.96
C HIS A 465 -40.44 -10.55 -31.18
N LEU A 466 -41.47 -9.89 -31.70
CA LEU A 466 -41.54 -8.43 -31.81
C LEU A 466 -41.73 -7.79 -30.42
N ALA A 467 -42.51 -8.39 -29.52
CA ALA A 467 -42.57 -7.97 -28.12
C ALA A 467 -41.23 -8.20 -27.40
N LYS A 468 -40.47 -9.27 -27.68
CA LYS A 468 -39.09 -9.45 -27.19
C LYS A 468 -38.14 -8.37 -27.73
N LEU A 469 -38.40 -7.79 -28.91
CA LEU A 469 -37.62 -6.68 -29.49
C LEU A 469 -37.98 -5.30 -28.91
N PHE A 470 -39.23 -5.08 -28.47
CA PHE A 470 -39.72 -3.77 -28.01
C PHE A 470 -40.01 -3.68 -26.50
N LYS A 471 -40.29 -4.78 -25.79
CA LYS A 471 -40.31 -4.81 -24.32
C LYS A 471 -38.88 -4.96 -23.82
N GLN A 472 -38.25 -3.81 -23.59
CA GLN A 472 -37.10 -3.66 -22.70
C GLN A 472 -35.96 -4.63 -23.02
N LYS A 473 -35.07 -4.20 -23.93
CA LYS A 473 -33.70 -4.73 -24.01
C LYS A 473 -33.08 -4.55 -22.62
N VAL A 474 -33.16 -5.59 -21.76
CA VAL A 474 -32.63 -5.52 -20.41
C VAL A 474 -31.15 -5.23 -20.53
N GLU A 475 -30.73 -4.10 -19.96
CA GLU A 475 -29.33 -3.73 -19.86
C GLU A 475 -28.70 -4.64 -18.78
N ILE A 476 -28.34 -5.85 -19.21
CA ILE A 476 -27.62 -6.85 -18.42
C ILE A 476 -26.21 -6.32 -18.06
N PHE A 477 -25.73 -5.35 -18.84
CA PHE A 477 -24.41 -4.72 -18.72
C PHE A 477 -24.55 -3.20 -18.48
N THR A 478 -25.39 -2.80 -17.51
CA THR A 478 -25.30 -1.45 -16.92
C THR A 478 -23.94 -1.25 -16.27
N LYS A 479 -23.48 0.01 -16.14
CA LYS A 479 -22.31 0.30 -15.30
C LYS A 479 -22.60 -0.17 -13.87
N ILE A 480 -21.67 -0.91 -13.28
CA ILE A 480 -21.79 -1.41 -11.90
C ILE A 480 -21.43 -0.28 -10.96
N GLU A 481 -22.30 -0.02 -9.98
CA GLU A 481 -22.08 0.96 -8.92
C GLU A 481 -21.53 0.25 -7.67
N TYR A 482 -20.77 0.99 -6.85
CA TYR A 482 -20.21 0.50 -5.59
C TYR A 482 -21.28 0.50 -4.47
N THR A 483 -22.41 -0.15 -4.71
CA THR A 483 -23.51 -0.29 -3.74
C THR A 483 -23.85 -1.77 -3.54
N GLN A 484 -24.40 -2.10 -2.36
CA GLN A 484 -24.77 -3.48 -2.03
C GLN A 484 -25.73 -4.06 -3.07
N GLU A 485 -26.77 -3.30 -3.41
CA GLU A 485 -27.86 -3.70 -4.27
C GLU A 485 -27.43 -3.81 -5.74
N SER A 486 -26.56 -2.92 -6.23
CA SER A 486 -26.03 -2.98 -7.62
C SER A 486 -25.25 -4.28 -7.86
N VAL A 487 -24.36 -4.63 -6.93
CA VAL A 487 -23.51 -5.83 -7.02
C VAL A 487 -24.34 -7.10 -6.91
N VAL A 488 -25.23 -7.19 -5.91
CA VAL A 488 -26.12 -8.36 -5.74
C VAL A 488 -27.05 -8.51 -6.94
N THR A 489 -27.67 -7.43 -7.42
CA THR A 489 -28.52 -7.44 -8.63
C THR A 489 -27.75 -7.92 -9.86
N THR A 490 -26.49 -7.50 -10.02
CA THR A 490 -25.65 -7.91 -11.17
C THR A 490 -25.31 -9.40 -11.11
N ILE A 491 -24.92 -9.91 -9.94
CA ILE A 491 -24.66 -11.35 -9.73
C ILE A 491 -25.94 -12.16 -10.03
N VAL A 492 -27.10 -11.73 -9.50
CA VAL A 492 -28.40 -12.36 -9.79
C VAL A 492 -28.71 -12.36 -11.30
N LYS A 493 -28.57 -11.21 -11.98
CA LYS A 493 -28.79 -11.09 -13.44
C LYS A 493 -27.92 -12.08 -14.22
N PHE A 494 -26.64 -12.21 -13.87
CA PHE A 494 -25.73 -13.17 -14.49
C PHE A 494 -26.11 -14.62 -14.17
N CYS A 495 -26.44 -14.95 -12.92
CA CYS A 495 -26.88 -16.29 -12.53
C CYS A 495 -28.15 -16.73 -13.27
N LEU A 496 -29.14 -15.85 -13.44
CA LEU A 496 -30.35 -16.16 -14.21
C LEU A 496 -30.05 -16.36 -15.70
N LYS A 497 -29.11 -15.62 -16.29
CA LYS A 497 -28.62 -15.89 -17.65
C LYS A 497 -27.87 -17.23 -17.75
N SER A 498 -27.10 -17.62 -16.74
CA SER A 498 -26.52 -18.96 -16.68
C SER A 498 -27.59 -20.05 -16.59
N VAL A 499 -28.66 -19.86 -15.81
CA VAL A 499 -29.82 -20.78 -15.78
C VAL A 499 -30.45 -20.91 -17.17
N GLN A 500 -30.71 -19.79 -17.86
CA GLN A 500 -31.29 -19.78 -19.21
C GLN A 500 -30.43 -20.58 -20.21
N GLU A 501 -29.11 -20.44 -20.15
CA GLU A 501 -28.18 -21.19 -21.01
C GLU A 501 -28.13 -22.68 -20.65
N PHE A 502 -28.12 -23.05 -19.36
CA PHE A 502 -28.19 -24.46 -18.96
C PHE A 502 -29.51 -25.11 -19.40
N VAL A 503 -30.64 -24.39 -19.31
CA VAL A 503 -31.94 -24.84 -19.83
C VAL A 503 -31.88 -25.06 -21.34
N ARG A 504 -31.28 -24.13 -22.11
CA ARG A 504 -31.14 -24.23 -23.57
C ARG A 504 -30.47 -25.54 -24.01
N LEU A 505 -29.50 -26.01 -23.23
CA LEU A 505 -28.73 -27.24 -23.48
C LEU A 505 -29.49 -28.55 -23.15
N GLN A 506 -30.62 -28.48 -22.43
CA GLN A 506 -31.40 -29.65 -22.02
C GLN A 506 -32.63 -29.89 -22.93
N THR A 507 -33.28 -31.04 -22.76
CA THR A 507 -34.60 -31.35 -23.36
C THR A 507 -35.50 -31.88 -22.26
N PHE A 508 -36.69 -31.30 -22.09
CA PHE A 508 -37.58 -31.57 -20.95
C PHE A 508 -38.82 -32.37 -21.37
N ASN A 509 -39.31 -33.24 -20.50
CA ASN A 509 -40.71 -33.67 -20.54
C ASN A 509 -41.61 -32.68 -19.78
N ARG A 510 -42.94 -32.88 -19.83
CA ARG A 510 -43.92 -32.05 -19.11
C ARG A 510 -43.59 -31.87 -17.64
N SER A 511 -43.29 -32.95 -16.92
CA SER A 511 -43.01 -32.92 -15.48
C SER A 511 -41.69 -32.20 -15.14
N GLY A 512 -40.68 -32.27 -16.01
CA GLY A 512 -39.43 -31.53 -15.88
C GLY A 512 -39.64 -30.03 -16.08
N PHE A 513 -40.45 -29.64 -17.07
CA PHE A 513 -40.88 -28.25 -17.25
C PHE A 513 -41.64 -27.73 -16.02
N GLN A 514 -42.60 -28.50 -15.50
CA GLN A 514 -43.36 -28.15 -14.30
C GLN A 514 -42.48 -28.05 -13.03
N GLN A 515 -41.42 -28.85 -12.90
CA GLN A 515 -40.46 -28.71 -11.79
C GLN A 515 -39.67 -27.40 -11.90
N ILE A 516 -39.18 -27.03 -13.09
CA ILE A 516 -38.51 -25.74 -13.29
C ILE A 516 -39.48 -24.58 -13.03
N GLN A 517 -40.75 -24.71 -13.46
CA GLN A 517 -41.80 -23.73 -13.15
C GLN A 517 -41.98 -23.55 -11.63
N LEU A 518 -42.06 -24.64 -10.87
CA LEU A 518 -42.15 -24.61 -9.40
C LEU A 518 -40.92 -23.98 -8.74
N ASP A 519 -39.72 -24.40 -9.17
CA ASP A 519 -38.45 -23.95 -8.60
C ASP A 519 -38.23 -22.43 -8.82
N ILE A 520 -38.54 -21.93 -10.03
CA ILE A 520 -38.42 -20.50 -10.39
C ILE A 520 -39.48 -19.63 -9.72
N GLN A 521 -40.71 -20.13 -9.57
CA GLN A 521 -41.79 -19.38 -8.90
C GLN A 521 -41.56 -19.26 -7.39
N PHE A 522 -40.93 -20.26 -6.76
CA PHE A 522 -40.43 -20.10 -5.39
C PHE A 522 -39.31 -19.05 -5.31
N LEU A 523 -38.33 -19.09 -6.22
CA LEU A 523 -37.20 -18.16 -6.25
C LEU A 523 -37.60 -16.68 -6.45
N ARG A 524 -38.75 -16.42 -7.08
CA ARG A 524 -39.23 -15.06 -7.37
C ARG A 524 -39.31 -14.16 -6.12
N THR A 525 -39.85 -14.65 -5.01
CA THR A 525 -40.01 -13.81 -3.80
C THR A 525 -38.66 -13.52 -3.10
N PRO A 526 -37.82 -14.52 -2.75
CA PRO A 526 -36.55 -14.25 -2.08
C PRO A 526 -35.58 -13.42 -2.92
N ILE A 527 -35.55 -13.61 -4.24
CA ILE A 527 -34.67 -12.79 -5.10
C ILE A 527 -35.16 -11.34 -5.16
N ARG A 528 -36.48 -11.10 -5.23
CA ARG A 528 -37.05 -9.74 -5.24
C ARG A 528 -36.66 -8.93 -3.99
N GLU A 529 -36.54 -9.57 -2.84
CA GLU A 529 -36.19 -8.91 -1.57
C GLU A 529 -34.73 -8.41 -1.50
N ILE A 530 -33.82 -8.93 -2.34
CA ILE A 530 -32.38 -8.64 -2.31
C ILE A 530 -31.86 -7.79 -3.49
N VAL A 531 -32.70 -7.49 -4.49
CA VAL A 531 -32.30 -6.73 -5.70
C VAL A 531 -32.92 -5.33 -5.74
N GLU A 532 -32.32 -4.43 -6.54
CA GLU A 532 -32.88 -3.10 -6.84
C GLU A 532 -33.82 -3.13 -8.05
N ASP A 533 -33.44 -3.85 -9.09
CA ASP A 533 -34.14 -3.89 -10.38
C ASP A 533 -35.09 -5.09 -10.45
N GLU A 534 -36.15 -5.04 -9.63
CA GLU A 534 -37.18 -6.08 -9.52
C GLU A 534 -37.77 -6.44 -10.90
N ALA A 535 -38.00 -5.43 -11.76
CA ALA A 535 -38.63 -5.60 -13.06
C ALA A 535 -37.74 -6.37 -14.06
N ALA A 536 -36.44 -6.07 -14.13
CA ALA A 536 -35.54 -6.84 -14.98
C ALA A 536 -35.33 -8.26 -14.44
N VAL A 537 -35.31 -8.46 -13.13
CA VAL A 537 -35.19 -9.78 -12.52
C VAL A 537 -36.44 -10.63 -12.78
N ASP A 538 -37.63 -10.06 -12.61
CA ASP A 538 -38.89 -10.74 -12.94
C ASP A 538 -38.97 -11.12 -14.43
N PHE A 539 -38.51 -10.24 -15.32
CA PHE A 539 -38.38 -10.53 -16.75
C PHE A 539 -37.40 -11.70 -17.01
N LEU A 540 -36.23 -11.72 -16.37
CA LEU A 540 -35.25 -12.81 -16.52
C LEU A 540 -35.78 -14.15 -15.98
N LEU A 541 -36.55 -14.14 -14.90
CA LEU A 541 -37.23 -15.34 -14.37
C LEU A 541 -38.28 -15.85 -15.38
N ASP A 542 -39.07 -14.96 -15.97
CA ASP A 542 -40.04 -15.34 -17.02
C ASP A 542 -39.33 -15.84 -18.31
N GLU A 543 -38.19 -15.25 -18.69
CA GLU A 543 -37.37 -15.75 -19.80
C GLU A 543 -36.85 -17.18 -19.58
N VAL A 544 -36.53 -17.57 -18.34
CA VAL A 544 -36.16 -18.95 -18.01
C VAL A 544 -37.35 -19.90 -18.20
N ILE A 545 -38.56 -19.51 -17.79
CA ILE A 545 -39.77 -20.31 -18.02
C ILE A 545 -40.04 -20.49 -19.52
N VAL A 546 -39.97 -19.40 -20.29
CA VAL A 546 -40.17 -19.41 -21.74
C VAL A 546 -39.11 -20.29 -22.42
N ALA A 547 -37.83 -20.14 -22.08
CA ALA A 547 -36.76 -20.98 -22.60
C ALA A 547 -36.95 -22.47 -22.24
N THR A 548 -37.50 -22.78 -21.06
CA THR A 548 -37.78 -24.17 -20.67
C THR A 548 -38.96 -24.74 -21.46
N ALA A 549 -40.00 -23.94 -21.72
CA ALA A 549 -41.13 -24.32 -22.58
C ALA A 549 -40.68 -24.58 -24.04
N GLU A 550 -39.83 -23.71 -24.60
CA GLU A 550 -39.22 -23.86 -25.94
C GLU A 550 -38.34 -25.14 -26.05
N ARG A 551 -37.88 -25.71 -24.93
CA ARG A 551 -37.10 -26.96 -24.85
C ARG A 551 -37.88 -28.16 -24.33
N CYS A 552 -39.20 -28.03 -24.12
CA CYS A 552 -40.06 -29.09 -23.61
C CYS A 552 -40.80 -29.82 -24.75
N LEU A 553 -40.99 -31.13 -24.59
CA LEU A 553 -41.76 -31.96 -25.52
C LEU A 553 -43.28 -31.75 -25.41
N ASP A 554 -43.76 -31.33 -24.23
CA ASP A 554 -45.17 -31.09 -23.91
C ASP A 554 -45.29 -29.99 -22.83
N PRO A 555 -45.19 -28.69 -23.22
CA PRO A 555 -45.11 -27.55 -22.29
C PRO A 555 -46.47 -27.19 -21.67
N ILE A 556 -47.11 -28.12 -20.97
CA ILE A 556 -48.34 -27.87 -20.20
C ILE A 556 -47.96 -27.40 -18.78
N PRO A 557 -48.24 -26.14 -18.41
CA PRO A 557 -47.88 -25.63 -17.09
C PRO A 557 -48.65 -26.33 -15.97
N LEU A 558 -48.12 -26.24 -14.75
CA LEU A 558 -48.83 -26.61 -13.53
C LEU A 558 -49.95 -25.59 -13.27
N GLU A 559 -51.09 -26.05 -12.76
CA GLU A 559 -52.20 -25.16 -12.41
C GLU A 559 -51.80 -24.21 -11.26
N PRO A 560 -52.12 -22.90 -11.34
CA PRO A 560 -51.71 -21.94 -10.31
C PRO A 560 -52.07 -22.33 -8.86
N PRO A 561 -53.27 -22.86 -8.54
CA PRO A 561 -53.59 -23.27 -7.17
C PRO A 561 -52.72 -24.41 -6.64
N ILE A 562 -52.22 -25.29 -7.51
CA ILE A 562 -51.32 -26.40 -7.14
C ILE A 562 -49.91 -25.85 -6.92
N LEU A 563 -49.45 -24.97 -7.81
CA LEU A 563 -48.18 -24.26 -7.72
C LEU A 563 -48.08 -23.48 -6.39
N ASP A 564 -49.08 -22.64 -6.10
CA ASP A 564 -49.15 -21.84 -4.87
C ASP A 564 -49.15 -22.73 -3.63
N LYS A 565 -49.92 -23.83 -3.63
CA LYS A 565 -49.94 -24.80 -2.53
C LYS A 565 -48.57 -25.41 -2.25
N LEU A 566 -47.81 -25.77 -3.30
CA LEU A 566 -46.47 -26.35 -3.15
C LEU A 566 -45.44 -25.32 -2.67
N VAL A 567 -45.52 -24.08 -3.15
CA VAL A 567 -44.68 -22.96 -2.67
C VAL A 567 -44.96 -22.67 -1.20
N GLN A 568 -46.24 -22.55 -0.79
CA GLN A 568 -46.61 -22.30 0.60
C GLN A 568 -46.21 -23.45 1.54
N ALA A 569 -46.33 -24.71 1.09
CA ALA A 569 -45.88 -25.87 1.86
C ALA A 569 -44.36 -25.84 2.11
N LYS A 570 -43.55 -25.43 1.12
CA LYS A 570 -42.11 -25.23 1.29
C LYS A 570 -41.81 -24.08 2.25
N LEU A 571 -42.48 -22.94 2.11
CA LEU A 571 -42.30 -21.77 3.00
C LEU A 571 -42.64 -22.09 4.46
N ALA A 572 -43.69 -22.88 4.72
CA ALA A 572 -44.04 -23.33 6.08
C ALA A 572 -42.92 -24.21 6.68
N LYS A 573 -42.45 -25.21 5.93
CA LYS A 573 -41.36 -26.12 6.32
C LYS A 573 -40.07 -25.35 6.65
N THR A 574 -39.71 -24.34 5.86
CA THR A 574 -38.54 -23.49 6.15
C THR A 574 -38.71 -22.66 7.43
N LYS A 575 -39.91 -22.13 7.71
CA LYS A 575 -40.19 -21.39 8.96
C LYS A 575 -40.09 -22.29 10.20
N GLU A 576 -40.63 -23.51 10.13
CA GLU A 576 -40.53 -24.50 11.21
C GLU A 576 -39.07 -24.89 11.50
N GLN A 577 -38.29 -25.16 10.44
CA GLN A 577 -36.86 -25.46 10.54
C GLN A 577 -36.07 -24.32 11.19
N ASN A 578 -36.28 -23.07 10.75
CA ASN A 578 -35.60 -21.92 11.34
C ASN A 578 -35.94 -21.74 12.83
N THR A 579 -37.22 -21.94 13.20
CA THR A 579 -37.68 -21.81 14.59
C THR A 579 -37.03 -22.84 15.52
N THR A 580 -36.76 -24.04 15.01
CA THR A 580 -36.16 -25.16 15.78
C THR A 580 -34.63 -25.04 15.90
N ILE A 581 -34.00 -24.19 15.09
CA ILE A 581 -32.54 -23.90 15.15
C ILE A 581 -32.27 -22.70 16.08
N SER A 582 -33.26 -21.85 16.32
CA SER A 582 -33.21 -20.70 17.24
C SER A 582 -33.61 -21.00 18.69
N SER A 583 -33.83 -22.28 19.03
CA SER A 583 -34.23 -22.79 20.35
C SER A 583 -33.26 -23.84 20.87
#